data_AF-A0A0P6X667-F1
#
_entry.id   AF-A0A0P6X667-F1
#
_cell.length_a   1.000
_cell.length_b   1.000
_cell.length_c   1.000
_cell.angle_alpha   90.00
_cell.angle_beta   90.00
_cell.angle_gamma   90.00
#
_symmetry.space_group_name_H-M   'P 1'
#
loop_
_entity.id
_entity.type
_entity.pdbx_description
1 polymer ?
#
loop_
_entity_poly.entity_id
_entity_poly.type
_entity_poly.pdbx_seq_one_letter_code
_entity_poly.pdbx_strand_id
1 'polypeptide(L)'
;MKICPFLGLTHDPKTPALFPTDRNCCYQVIPLRTVINRHQEQYCLSGSHQSCPIFLNPEDALAREVLYAQGRRQRSRRLILLVLAALALLVLAFAAWIYRDVLINARFAGSLPVSPEWISTPTLGLLSAAVTPTVAGFAATALPSPTPTHTPLPPQETSSVTPLPGLGTPIGSDPAFVIHRVTAGESLTIISRRYGTTETAIRAINLMLPVPLWENWLVVVPYQFEDVAGLPLFEVYQVTADDLSVAALAQQLNVDAALMARYNHLAENEIFANGQWVLVAHMRR
;
A
#
# COMPACT_ATOMS: atom_id res chain seq x y z
N MET A 1 -17.87 -23.76 -26.64
CA MET A 1 -16.80 -23.25 -25.76
C MET A 1 -16.62 -24.25 -24.62
N LYS A 2 -15.41 -24.73 -24.35
CA LYS A 2 -15.18 -25.69 -23.24
C LYS A 2 -14.76 -24.88 -22.01
N ILE A 3 -15.58 -24.83 -20.97
CA ILE A 3 -15.23 -24.14 -19.71
C ILE A 3 -14.53 -25.14 -18.79
N CYS A 4 -13.66 -24.66 -17.90
CA CYS A 4 -13.03 -25.50 -16.88
C CYS A 4 -14.11 -26.22 -16.04
N PRO A 5 -14.05 -27.55 -15.90
CA PRO A 5 -15.06 -28.31 -15.14
C PRO A 5 -14.99 -28.05 -13.62
N PHE A 6 -13.92 -27.44 -13.13
CA PHE A 6 -13.72 -27.12 -11.71
C PHE A 6 -13.97 -25.63 -11.39
N LEU A 7 -14.43 -24.84 -12.36
CA LEU A 7 -14.86 -23.47 -12.13
C LEU A 7 -16.35 -23.47 -11.77
N GLY A 8 -16.71 -22.86 -10.64
CA GLY A 8 -18.10 -22.73 -10.20
C GLY A 8 -18.29 -21.55 -9.26
N LEU A 9 -19.53 -21.17 -8.96
CA LEU A 9 -19.83 -20.13 -7.97
C LEU A 9 -19.75 -20.69 -6.55
N THR A 10 -19.46 -19.86 -5.56
CA THR A 10 -19.29 -20.25 -4.13
C THR A 10 -20.40 -21.16 -3.57
N HIS A 11 -21.64 -20.98 -4.02
CA HIS A 11 -22.81 -21.75 -3.60
C HIS A 11 -23.43 -22.59 -4.72
N ASP A 12 -22.83 -22.59 -5.91
CA ASP A 12 -23.27 -23.40 -7.05
C ASP A 12 -22.04 -23.87 -7.84
N PRO A 13 -21.47 -25.05 -7.49
CA PRO A 13 -20.27 -25.57 -8.14
C PRO A 13 -20.48 -25.96 -9.60
N LYS A 14 -21.73 -26.12 -10.05
CA LYS A 14 -22.05 -26.59 -11.41
C LYS A 14 -22.31 -25.44 -12.38
N THR A 15 -22.57 -24.24 -11.86
CA THR A 15 -22.92 -23.07 -12.66
C THR A 15 -21.87 -21.98 -12.44
N PRO A 16 -20.75 -21.97 -13.19
CA PRO A 16 -19.84 -20.83 -13.17
C PRO A 16 -20.50 -19.60 -13.80
N ALA A 17 -20.07 -18.41 -13.37
CA ALA A 17 -20.31 -17.22 -14.16
C ALA A 17 -19.51 -17.32 -15.47
N LEU A 18 -20.19 -17.08 -16.59
CA LEU A 18 -19.63 -17.17 -17.95
C LEU A 18 -18.75 -15.97 -18.33
N PHE A 19 -18.47 -15.10 -17.35
CA PHE A 19 -17.61 -13.95 -17.48
C PHE A 19 -16.69 -13.86 -16.25
N PRO A 20 -15.56 -13.16 -16.36
CA PRO A 20 -14.59 -13.05 -15.26
C PRO A 20 -15.19 -12.28 -14.08
N THR A 21 -15.25 -12.92 -12.91
CA THR A 21 -15.78 -12.31 -11.68
C THR A 21 -15.12 -12.92 -10.45
N ASP A 22 -14.95 -12.12 -9.40
CA ASP A 22 -14.54 -12.56 -8.07
C ASP A 22 -15.47 -13.61 -7.43
N ARG A 23 -16.65 -13.87 -7.99
CA ARG A 23 -17.58 -14.91 -7.52
C ARG A 23 -17.24 -16.32 -8.02
N ASN A 24 -16.42 -16.42 -9.07
CA ASN A 24 -15.99 -17.70 -9.61
C ASN A 24 -14.85 -18.29 -8.74
N CYS A 25 -15.09 -19.47 -8.21
CA CYS A 25 -14.19 -20.23 -7.37
C CYS A 25 -13.60 -21.44 -8.12
N CYS A 26 -12.37 -21.83 -7.76
CA CYS A 26 -11.77 -23.08 -8.21
C CYS A 26 -12.01 -24.17 -7.18
N TYR A 27 -12.78 -25.19 -7.55
CA TYR A 27 -13.10 -26.34 -6.71
C TYR A 27 -12.00 -27.40 -6.65
N GLN A 28 -10.89 -27.18 -7.37
CA GLN A 28 -9.72 -28.06 -7.35
C GLN A 28 -8.72 -27.67 -6.25
N VAL A 29 -8.87 -26.47 -5.68
CA VAL A 29 -8.06 -26.00 -4.55
C VAL A 29 -8.85 -26.15 -3.26
N ILE A 30 -8.22 -26.74 -2.26
CA ILE A 30 -8.75 -26.83 -0.89
C ILE A 30 -7.80 -26.06 0.04
N PRO A 31 -8.30 -25.09 0.83
CA PRO A 31 -9.70 -24.65 0.95
C PRO A 31 -10.21 -23.92 -0.31
N LEU A 32 -11.54 -23.87 -0.51
CA LEU A 32 -12.16 -23.20 -1.66
C LEU A 32 -11.73 -21.73 -1.76
N ARG A 33 -11.37 -21.30 -2.97
CA ARG A 33 -10.88 -19.94 -3.25
C ARG A 33 -11.44 -19.37 -4.53
N THR A 34 -11.62 -18.05 -4.51
CA THR A 34 -11.97 -17.25 -5.68
C THR A 34 -10.75 -17.18 -6.61
N VAL A 35 -10.99 -17.37 -7.90
CA VAL A 35 -9.93 -17.24 -8.91
C VAL A 35 -9.86 -15.78 -9.32
N ILE A 36 -8.67 -15.22 -9.53
CA ILE A 36 -8.56 -13.84 -10.03
C ILE A 36 -9.05 -13.74 -11.48
N ASN A 37 -9.71 -12.64 -11.86
CA ASN A 37 -10.36 -12.46 -13.17
C ASN A 37 -9.44 -12.77 -14.36
N ARG A 38 -8.19 -12.26 -14.35
CA ARG A 38 -7.20 -12.52 -15.41
C ARG A 38 -6.91 -14.01 -15.60
N HIS A 39 -6.83 -14.77 -14.52
CA HIS A 39 -6.60 -16.21 -14.58
C HIS A 39 -7.84 -16.94 -15.13
N GLN A 40 -9.05 -16.44 -14.80
CA GLN A 40 -10.28 -16.97 -15.37
C GLN A 40 -10.37 -16.73 -16.87
N GLU A 41 -10.06 -15.51 -17.34
CA GLU A 41 -10.01 -15.16 -18.77
C GLU A 41 -9.01 -16.03 -19.51
N GLN A 42 -7.80 -16.14 -18.98
CA GLN A 42 -6.70 -16.80 -19.67
C GLN A 42 -6.89 -18.32 -19.74
N TYR A 43 -7.46 -18.95 -18.70
CA TYR A 43 -7.53 -20.40 -18.59
C TYR A 43 -8.93 -20.95 -18.37
N CYS A 44 -9.65 -20.46 -17.35
CA CYS A 44 -10.86 -21.14 -16.88
C CYS A 44 -12.05 -20.99 -17.84
N LEU A 45 -12.20 -19.82 -18.47
CA LEU A 45 -13.30 -19.46 -19.36
C LEU A 45 -12.93 -19.57 -20.85
N SER A 46 -11.64 -19.50 -21.20
CA SER A 46 -11.13 -19.60 -22.58
C SER A 46 -11.08 -21.03 -23.15
N GLY A 47 -11.25 -22.04 -22.30
CA GLY A 47 -11.04 -23.44 -22.66
C GLY A 47 -9.58 -23.90 -22.68
N SER A 48 -8.65 -23.01 -22.34
CA SER A 48 -7.25 -23.33 -22.08
C SER A 48 -7.01 -23.89 -20.66
N HIS A 49 -8.04 -24.43 -20.00
CA HIS A 49 -7.93 -24.97 -18.65
C HIS A 49 -6.99 -26.19 -18.56
N GLN A 50 -6.78 -26.89 -19.68
CA GLN A 50 -5.84 -28.02 -19.76
C GLN A 50 -4.37 -27.58 -19.56
N SER A 51 -4.04 -26.32 -19.84
CA SER A 51 -2.72 -25.73 -19.58
C SER A 51 -2.69 -24.87 -18.32
N CYS A 52 -3.76 -24.88 -17.51
CA CYS A 52 -3.81 -24.12 -16.28
C CYS A 52 -2.85 -24.72 -15.24
N PRO A 53 -1.96 -23.93 -14.62
CA PRO A 53 -1.05 -24.42 -13.58
C PRO A 53 -1.78 -25.07 -12.39
N ILE A 54 -2.95 -24.54 -12.02
CA ILE A 54 -3.77 -25.04 -10.91
C ILE A 54 -4.45 -26.37 -11.30
N PHE A 55 -4.86 -26.49 -12.56
CA PHE A 55 -5.48 -27.71 -13.09
C PHE A 55 -4.47 -28.85 -13.23
N LEU A 56 -3.24 -28.52 -13.66
CA LEU A 56 -2.16 -29.47 -13.83
C LEU A 56 -1.56 -29.92 -12.50
N ASN A 57 -1.23 -28.97 -11.61
CA ASN A 57 -0.57 -29.23 -10.33
C ASN A 57 -1.29 -28.50 -9.17
N PRO A 58 -2.38 -29.06 -8.61
CA PRO A 58 -3.13 -28.40 -7.54
C PRO A 58 -2.32 -28.26 -6.23
N GLU A 59 -1.33 -29.12 -5.99
CA GLU A 59 -0.49 -29.09 -4.78
C GLU A 59 0.47 -27.88 -4.75
N ASP A 60 1.02 -27.45 -5.89
CA ASP A 60 1.91 -26.28 -5.98
C ASP A 60 1.17 -24.95 -5.75
N ALA A 61 -0.11 -24.89 -6.15
CA ALA A 61 -0.97 -23.73 -5.90
C ALA A 61 -1.23 -23.54 -4.40
N LEU A 62 -1.41 -24.64 -3.67
CA LEU A 62 -1.58 -24.63 -2.22
C LEU A 62 -0.32 -24.13 -1.49
N ALA A 63 0.88 -24.51 -1.97
CA ALA A 63 2.16 -24.08 -1.39
C ALA A 63 2.40 -22.56 -1.51
N ARG A 64 2.03 -21.95 -2.64
CA ARG A 64 2.17 -20.49 -2.84
C ARG A 64 1.17 -19.68 -2.01
N GLU A 65 0.05 -20.28 -1.62
CA GLU A 65 -1.02 -19.59 -0.88
C GLU A 65 -0.91 -19.75 0.65
N VAL A 66 -0.41 -20.88 1.16
CA VAL A 66 -0.20 -21.11 2.61
C VAL A 66 0.78 -20.10 3.22
N LEU A 67 1.82 -19.70 2.48
CA LEU A 67 2.76 -18.67 2.93
C LEU A 67 2.13 -17.27 3.01
N TYR A 68 1.13 -16.96 2.18
CA TYR A 68 0.56 -15.61 2.07
C TYR A 68 -0.68 -15.40 2.95
N ALA A 69 -1.54 -16.42 3.12
CA ALA A 69 -2.84 -16.26 3.78
C ALA A 69 -2.82 -16.46 5.31
N GLN A 70 -1.98 -17.36 5.85
CA GLN A 70 -2.04 -17.73 7.27
C GLN A 70 -1.18 -16.84 8.19
N GLY A 71 -0.04 -16.34 7.73
CA GLY A 71 0.93 -15.62 8.57
C GLY A 71 0.47 -14.23 9.05
N ARG A 72 -0.26 -13.47 8.22
CA ARG A 72 -0.57 -12.06 8.50
C ARG A 72 -1.79 -11.86 9.41
N ARG A 73 -2.81 -12.73 9.30
CA ARG A 73 -4.09 -12.58 10.02
C ARG A 73 -4.09 -13.18 11.44
N GLN A 74 -3.35 -14.26 11.67
CA GLN A 74 -3.27 -14.91 13.00
C GLN A 74 -2.24 -14.22 13.91
N ARG A 75 -1.12 -13.74 13.34
CA ARG A 75 -0.08 -13.01 14.08
C ARG A 75 -0.59 -11.65 14.56
N SER A 76 -1.34 -10.90 13.74
CA SER A 76 -1.95 -9.63 14.14
C SER A 76 -3.01 -9.78 15.23
N ARG A 77 -3.91 -10.78 15.12
CA ARG A 77 -4.92 -11.06 16.15
C ARG A 77 -4.31 -11.44 17.50
N ARG A 78 -3.28 -12.28 17.52
CA ARG A 78 -2.57 -12.64 18.77
C ARG A 78 -1.86 -11.43 19.38
N LEU A 79 -1.23 -10.59 18.55
CA LEU A 79 -0.56 -9.37 19.02
C LEU A 79 -1.57 -8.37 19.61
N ILE A 80 -2.72 -8.17 18.95
CA ILE A 80 -3.80 -7.32 19.45
C ILE A 80 -4.32 -7.83 20.80
N LEU A 81 -4.57 -9.14 20.94
CA LEU A 81 -5.04 -9.73 22.21
C LEU A 81 -4.01 -9.57 23.34
N LEU A 82 -2.72 -9.75 23.04
CA LEU A 82 -1.64 -9.54 24.02
C LEU A 82 -1.54 -8.07 24.45
N VAL A 83 -1.67 -7.14 23.50
CA VAL A 83 -1.69 -5.70 23.80
C VAL A 83 -2.89 -5.33 24.67
N LEU A 84 -4.09 -5.83 24.35
CA LEU A 84 -5.29 -5.59 25.16
C LEU A 84 -5.15 -6.17 26.58
N ALA A 85 -4.59 -7.37 26.72
CA ALA A 85 -4.34 -7.98 28.03
C ALA A 85 -3.32 -7.18 28.86
N ALA A 86 -2.23 -6.72 28.23
CA ALA A 86 -1.23 -5.88 28.89
C ALA A 86 -1.83 -4.54 29.33
N LEU A 87 -2.69 -3.94 28.51
CA LEU A 87 -3.35 -2.67 28.82
C LEU A 87 -4.36 -2.83 29.97
N ALA A 88 -5.10 -3.93 30.00
CA ALA A 88 -5.97 -4.26 31.13
C ALA A 88 -5.19 -4.46 32.44
N LEU A 89 -4.05 -5.14 32.41
CA LEU A 89 -3.18 -5.30 33.58
C LEU A 89 -2.60 -3.95 34.06
N LEU A 90 -2.22 -3.07 33.14
CA LEU A 90 -1.77 -1.72 33.47
C LEU A 90 -2.86 -0.89 34.16
N VAL A 91 -4.10 -0.95 33.65
CA VAL A 91 -5.24 -0.28 34.27
C VAL A 91 -5.52 -0.82 35.67
N LEU A 92 -5.46 -2.14 35.86
CA LEU A 92 -5.64 -2.76 37.18
C LEU A 92 -4.51 -2.38 38.15
N ALA A 93 -3.27 -2.35 37.70
CA ALA A 93 -2.12 -1.92 38.51
C ALA A 93 -2.23 -0.43 38.88
N PHE A 94 -2.66 0.41 37.95
CA PHE A 94 -2.88 1.83 38.18
C PHE A 94 -4.03 2.09 39.15
N ALA A 95 -5.15 1.38 39.00
CA ALA A 95 -6.25 1.41 39.95
C ALA A 95 -5.78 0.96 41.34
N ALA A 96 -5.06 -0.17 41.43
CA ALA A 96 -4.50 -0.64 42.69
C ALA A 96 -3.53 0.39 43.32
N TRP A 97 -2.75 1.11 42.51
CA TRP A 97 -1.88 2.19 42.96
C TRP A 97 -2.67 3.40 43.51
N ILE A 98 -3.73 3.84 42.82
CA ILE A 98 -4.64 4.89 43.32
C ILE A 98 -5.29 4.47 44.65
N TYR A 99 -5.80 3.25 44.72
CA TYR A 99 -6.47 2.75 45.92
C TYR A 99 -5.50 2.36 47.05
N ARG A 100 -4.21 2.17 46.74
CA ARG A 100 -3.16 1.92 47.75
C ARG A 100 -3.03 3.08 48.71
N ASP A 101 -3.04 4.32 48.21
CA ASP A 101 -2.91 5.50 49.07
C ASP A 101 -4.20 5.73 49.89
N VAL A 102 -5.38 5.41 49.34
CA VAL A 102 -6.64 5.47 50.13
C VAL A 102 -6.63 4.42 51.27
N LEU A 103 -6.10 3.22 51.03
CA LEU A 103 -6.04 2.15 52.03
C LEU A 103 -4.95 2.37 53.08
N ILE A 104 -3.80 2.97 52.70
CA ILE A 104 -2.71 3.31 53.61
C ILE A 104 -3.03 4.57 54.42
N ASN A 105 -3.64 5.60 53.80
CA ASN A 105 -3.98 6.85 54.48
C ASN A 105 -5.17 6.70 55.44
N ALA A 106 -6.05 5.71 55.23
CA ALA A 106 -7.03 5.31 56.23
C ALA A 106 -6.40 4.68 57.50
N ARG A 107 -5.15 4.18 57.41
CA ARG A 107 -4.41 3.62 58.56
C ARG A 107 -3.48 4.62 59.26
N PHE A 108 -3.27 5.80 58.68
CA PHE A 108 -2.31 6.81 59.17
C PHE A 108 -2.90 8.22 59.28
N ALA A 109 -4.19 8.35 59.62
CA ALA A 109 -4.78 9.61 60.08
C ALA A 109 -4.33 9.96 61.51
N GLY A 110 -3.01 9.99 61.75
CA GLY A 110 -2.46 10.26 63.06
C GLY A 110 -0.95 10.47 63.02
N SER A 111 -0.49 11.61 62.50
CA SER A 111 0.60 12.40 63.09
C SER A 111 1.01 13.59 62.21
N LEU A 112 1.47 14.63 62.89
CA LEU A 112 1.68 16.02 62.48
C LEU A 112 2.84 16.24 61.50
N PRO A 113 2.89 17.40 60.81
CA PRO A 113 3.90 17.68 59.79
C PRO A 113 5.24 18.07 60.43
N VAL A 114 6.33 17.50 59.92
CA VAL A 114 7.70 17.89 60.25
C VAL A 114 8.34 18.55 59.02
N SER A 115 9.03 19.66 59.29
CA SER A 115 9.66 20.62 58.38
C SER A 115 10.76 20.04 57.47
N PRO A 116 11.09 20.71 56.34
CA PRO A 116 12.06 20.20 55.37
C PRO A 116 13.49 20.58 55.76
N GLU A 117 14.40 19.61 55.71
CA GLU A 117 15.83 19.84 55.82
C GLU A 117 16.51 19.47 54.49
N TRP A 118 17.28 20.43 53.98
CA TRP A 118 18.09 20.34 52.78
C TRP A 118 19.22 19.33 52.98
N ILE A 119 19.74 18.71 51.91
CA ILE A 119 21.19 18.60 51.61
C ILE A 119 21.42 17.82 50.30
N SER A 120 22.10 18.54 49.41
CA SER A 120 23.09 18.24 48.35
C SER A 120 23.21 16.88 47.64
N THR A 121 23.18 17.03 46.31
CA THR A 121 23.90 16.32 45.24
C THR A 121 25.27 15.71 45.58
N PRO A 122 25.61 14.58 44.93
CA PRO A 122 26.97 14.33 44.47
C PRO A 122 27.07 14.35 42.93
N THR A 123 28.15 15.00 42.47
CA THR A 123 28.62 15.09 41.10
C THR A 123 29.66 14.00 40.81
N LEU A 124 29.81 13.67 39.52
CA LEU A 124 30.99 13.14 38.80
C LEU A 124 30.96 11.68 38.34
N GLY A 125 31.33 11.52 37.07
CA GLY A 125 31.66 10.24 36.44
C GLY A 125 31.86 10.35 34.92
N LEU A 126 32.81 11.19 34.49
CA LEU A 126 33.33 11.18 33.11
C LEU A 126 34.07 9.86 32.84
N LEU A 127 33.75 9.17 31.75
CA LEU A 127 34.71 8.44 30.92
C LEU A 127 34.18 8.41 29.47
N SER A 128 34.81 9.20 28.60
CA SER A 128 34.61 9.16 27.15
C SER A 128 35.80 8.41 26.54
N ALA A 129 35.55 7.24 25.98
CA ALA A 129 36.56 6.43 25.29
C ALA A 129 36.38 6.60 23.77
N ALA A 130 37.49 6.95 23.12
CA ALA A 130 37.60 7.27 21.71
C ALA A 130 37.28 6.08 20.79
N VAL A 131 36.56 6.37 19.71
CA VAL A 131 36.36 5.47 18.57
C VAL A 131 37.25 5.92 17.41
N THR A 132 38.04 4.99 16.89
CA THR A 132 38.75 5.13 15.62
C THR A 132 38.45 3.88 14.79
N PRO A 133 37.94 4.04 13.56
CA PRO A 133 38.27 3.07 12.51
C PRO A 133 38.95 3.75 11.32
N THR A 134 40.08 3.14 10.97
CA THR A 134 41.00 3.44 9.88
C THR A 134 40.39 3.20 8.50
N VAL A 135 40.70 4.12 7.59
CA VAL A 135 40.34 4.13 6.16
C VAL A 135 41.26 3.20 5.35
N ALA A 136 40.67 2.39 4.47
CA ALA A 136 41.29 1.83 3.26
C ALA A 136 40.14 1.41 2.34
N GLY A 137 40.08 1.65 1.04
CA GLY A 137 40.93 2.32 0.07
C GLY A 137 40.16 2.17 -1.26
N PHE A 138 40.05 3.25 -2.03
CA PHE A 138 39.33 3.25 -3.30
C PHE A 138 40.15 2.56 -4.39
N ALA A 139 39.50 1.73 -5.20
CA ALA A 139 39.95 1.39 -6.54
C ALA A 139 38.72 1.32 -7.45
N ALA A 140 38.49 2.39 -8.21
CA ALA A 140 37.49 2.45 -9.26
C ALA A 140 38.13 1.99 -10.57
N THR A 141 37.62 0.90 -11.15
CA THR A 141 37.90 0.51 -12.53
C THR A 141 36.78 1.02 -13.40
N ALA A 142 37.03 2.08 -14.17
CA ALA A 142 36.13 2.55 -15.22
C ALA A 142 36.36 1.71 -16.49
N LEU A 143 35.32 1.02 -16.96
CA LEU A 143 35.26 0.43 -18.31
C LEU A 143 34.40 1.33 -19.22
N PRO A 144 34.68 1.37 -20.54
CA PRO A 144 34.13 2.38 -21.43
C PRO A 144 32.65 2.18 -21.74
N SER A 145 31.99 3.34 -21.82
CA SER A 145 30.62 3.62 -22.22
C SER A 145 30.25 3.03 -23.59
N PRO A 146 29.11 2.33 -23.75
CA PRO A 146 28.54 2.07 -25.06
C PRO A 146 27.80 3.33 -25.57
N THR A 147 28.21 3.79 -26.74
CA THR A 147 27.56 4.82 -27.56
C THR A 147 26.07 4.50 -27.78
N PRO A 148 25.13 5.42 -27.49
CA PRO A 148 23.75 5.25 -27.93
C PRO A 148 23.63 5.56 -29.42
N THR A 149 23.40 4.52 -30.22
CA THR A 149 22.91 4.66 -31.60
C THR A 149 21.49 5.20 -31.55
N HIS A 150 21.29 6.41 -32.07
CA HIS A 150 19.96 6.98 -32.30
C HIS A 150 19.27 6.20 -33.44
N THR A 151 18.37 5.29 -33.08
CA THR A 151 17.38 4.74 -34.01
C THR A 151 16.16 5.66 -33.99
N PRO A 152 15.73 6.25 -35.12
CA PRO A 152 14.53 7.08 -35.17
C PRO A 152 13.29 6.24 -34.83
N LEU A 153 12.49 6.74 -33.88
CA LEU A 153 11.22 6.16 -33.47
C LEU A 153 10.19 6.23 -34.62
N PRO A 154 9.40 5.18 -34.85
CA PRO A 154 8.26 5.24 -35.78
C PRO A 154 7.16 6.18 -35.27
N PRO A 155 6.27 6.68 -36.16
CA PRO A 155 5.29 7.70 -35.83
C PRO A 155 4.30 7.20 -34.77
N GLN A 156 4.05 8.08 -33.81
CA GLN A 156 3.08 7.90 -32.73
C GLN A 156 1.67 7.87 -33.30
N GLU A 157 1.02 6.70 -33.27
CA GLU A 157 -0.41 6.60 -33.58
C GLU A 157 -1.21 7.32 -32.50
N THR A 158 -1.76 8.48 -32.87
CA THR A 158 -2.63 9.28 -32.03
C THR A 158 -4.01 8.62 -32.02
N SER A 159 -4.21 7.68 -31.10
CA SER A 159 -5.56 7.19 -30.78
C SER A 159 -6.29 8.29 -30.02
N SER A 160 -7.19 8.99 -30.71
CA SER A 160 -8.11 9.97 -30.14
C SER A 160 -9.15 9.24 -29.28
N VAL A 161 -8.76 8.88 -28.06
CA VAL A 161 -9.67 8.49 -26.98
C VAL A 161 -10.04 9.79 -26.25
N THR A 162 -11.33 10.06 -26.11
CA THR A 162 -11.83 11.14 -25.24
C THR A 162 -11.08 11.07 -23.90
N PRO A 163 -10.32 12.12 -23.50
CA PRO A 163 -9.52 12.06 -22.29
C PRO A 163 -10.43 11.77 -21.10
N LEU A 164 -10.21 10.65 -20.42
CA LEU A 164 -10.91 10.37 -19.18
C LEU A 164 -10.43 11.40 -18.13
N PRO A 165 -11.33 12.13 -17.45
CA PRO A 165 -10.93 13.17 -16.50
C PRO A 165 -9.94 12.63 -15.45
N GLY A 166 -8.75 13.24 -15.38
CA GLY A 166 -7.68 12.88 -14.44
C GLY A 166 -6.70 11.80 -14.92
N LEU A 167 -6.98 11.10 -16.04
CA LEU A 167 -6.08 10.07 -16.56
C LEU A 167 -5.12 10.63 -17.61
N GLY A 168 -3.81 10.47 -17.38
CA GLY A 168 -2.76 10.91 -18.31
C GLY A 168 -2.47 12.42 -18.30
N THR A 169 -3.26 13.22 -17.58
CA THR A 169 -3.03 14.65 -17.39
C THR A 169 -2.36 14.93 -16.03
N PRO A 170 -1.44 15.90 -15.94
CA PRO A 170 -0.90 16.34 -14.65
C PRO A 170 -2.01 16.87 -13.73
N ILE A 171 -1.98 16.43 -12.48
CA ILE A 171 -2.85 16.83 -11.37
C ILE A 171 -1.97 17.60 -10.37
N GLY A 172 -2.40 18.80 -9.99
CA GLY A 172 -1.63 19.69 -9.14
C GLY A 172 -0.61 20.54 -9.90
N SER A 173 -0.02 21.51 -9.20
CA SER A 173 0.94 22.47 -9.78
C SER A 173 2.34 22.38 -9.17
N ASP A 174 2.47 21.95 -7.90
CA ASP A 174 3.77 21.71 -7.22
C ASP A 174 3.55 21.03 -5.84
N PRO A 175 3.85 19.73 -5.65
CA PRO A 175 4.23 18.77 -6.69
C PRO A 175 3.04 18.37 -7.58
N ALA A 176 3.31 18.05 -8.85
CA ALA A 176 2.31 17.61 -9.83
C ALA A 176 2.46 16.11 -10.17
N PHE A 177 1.36 15.37 -10.27
CA PHE A 177 1.39 13.93 -10.53
C PHE A 177 0.56 13.56 -11.76
N VAL A 178 0.90 12.46 -12.40
CA VAL A 178 0.09 11.88 -13.48
C VAL A 178 -0.40 10.50 -13.05
N ILE A 179 -1.69 10.24 -13.25
CA ILE A 179 -2.24 8.89 -13.19
C ILE A 179 -2.02 8.25 -14.56
N HIS A 180 -1.05 7.34 -14.64
CA HIS A 180 -0.67 6.67 -15.88
C HIS A 180 -1.25 5.25 -15.93
N ARG A 181 -1.97 4.93 -17.01
CA ARG A 181 -2.44 3.57 -17.30
C ARG A 181 -1.38 2.82 -18.11
N VAL A 182 -0.82 1.78 -17.51
CA VAL A 182 0.23 0.95 -18.10
C VAL A 182 -0.25 0.29 -19.39
N THR A 183 0.55 0.40 -20.44
CA THR A 183 0.31 -0.27 -21.73
C THR A 183 1.05 -1.62 -21.79
N ALA A 184 0.63 -2.51 -22.70
CA ALA A 184 1.24 -3.82 -22.84
C ALA A 184 2.75 -3.72 -23.10
N GLY A 185 3.54 -4.42 -22.28
CA GLY A 185 5.01 -4.44 -22.38
C GLY A 185 5.73 -3.23 -21.80
N GLU A 186 5.01 -2.29 -21.18
CA GLU A 186 5.59 -1.09 -20.58
C GLU A 186 6.25 -1.37 -19.22
N SER A 187 7.42 -0.77 -18.99
CA SER A 187 8.18 -0.88 -17.74
C SER A 187 8.26 0.45 -17.01
N LEU A 188 8.61 0.42 -15.72
CA LEU A 188 8.85 1.64 -14.95
C LEU A 188 9.94 2.52 -15.57
N THR A 189 10.95 1.92 -16.21
CA THR A 189 12.00 2.65 -16.93
C THR A 189 11.46 3.45 -18.13
N ILE A 190 10.44 2.93 -18.82
CA ILE A 190 9.79 3.64 -19.94
C ILE A 190 8.92 4.76 -19.38
N ILE A 191 8.14 4.47 -18.35
CA ILE A 191 7.23 5.43 -17.70
C ILE A 191 8.02 6.59 -17.09
N SER A 192 9.09 6.30 -16.34
CA SER A 192 9.86 7.33 -15.63
C SER A 192 10.51 8.31 -16.61
N ARG A 193 11.11 7.80 -17.69
CA ARG A 193 11.68 8.63 -18.76
C ARG A 193 10.63 9.50 -19.47
N ARG A 194 9.43 8.95 -19.70
CA ARG A 194 8.34 9.68 -20.35
C ARG A 194 7.90 10.91 -19.53
N TYR A 195 7.83 10.78 -18.21
CA TYR A 195 7.31 11.83 -17.33
C TYR A 195 8.39 12.65 -16.62
N GLY A 196 9.67 12.41 -16.91
CA GLY A 196 10.78 13.15 -16.30
C GLY A 196 10.94 12.85 -14.81
N THR A 197 11.00 11.57 -14.45
CA THR A 197 11.20 11.09 -13.07
C THR A 197 12.04 9.81 -13.03
N THR A 198 12.19 9.20 -11.85
CA THR A 198 12.94 7.94 -11.63
C THR A 198 12.03 6.78 -11.21
N GLU A 199 12.48 5.56 -11.49
CA GLU A 199 11.79 4.35 -11.00
C GLU A 199 11.70 4.31 -9.48
N THR A 200 12.74 4.79 -8.80
CA THR A 200 12.80 4.88 -7.34
C THR A 200 11.76 5.86 -6.81
N ALA A 201 11.60 7.03 -7.45
CA ALA A 201 10.57 7.99 -7.09
C ALA A 201 9.16 7.40 -7.27
N ILE A 202 8.88 6.74 -8.40
CA ILE A 202 7.59 6.07 -8.64
C ILE A 202 7.34 4.99 -7.58
N ARG A 203 8.31 4.10 -7.32
CA ARG A 203 8.19 3.05 -6.30
C ARG A 203 7.97 3.60 -4.90
N ALA A 204 8.59 4.73 -4.57
CA ALA A 204 8.55 5.32 -3.24
C ALA A 204 7.22 5.97 -2.89
N ILE A 205 6.39 6.33 -3.87
CA ILE A 205 5.12 7.03 -3.63
C ILE A 205 3.88 6.18 -3.94
N ASN A 206 3.99 5.05 -4.63
CA ASN A 206 2.83 4.19 -4.91
C ASN A 206 2.57 3.24 -3.74
N LEU A 207 1.36 3.28 -3.16
CA LEU A 207 0.97 2.41 -2.05
C LEU A 207 1.03 0.93 -2.43
N MET A 208 0.57 0.61 -3.64
CA MET A 208 0.70 -0.71 -4.25
C MET A 208 1.27 -0.59 -5.64
N LEU A 209 2.40 -1.25 -5.90
CA LEU A 209 3.02 -1.31 -7.21
C LEU A 209 3.46 -2.75 -7.52
N PRO A 210 2.78 -3.46 -8.42
CA PRO A 210 3.09 -4.85 -8.73
C PRO A 210 4.42 -4.96 -9.49
N VAL A 211 5.10 -6.07 -9.28
CA VAL A 211 6.29 -6.46 -10.04
C VAL A 211 6.08 -7.89 -10.54
N PRO A 212 5.98 -8.13 -11.86
CA PRO A 212 6.04 -7.16 -12.96
C PRO A 212 4.78 -6.27 -13.05
N LEU A 213 4.89 -5.13 -13.75
CA LEU A 213 3.73 -4.29 -14.08
C LEU A 213 2.76 -5.04 -15.00
N TRP A 214 1.47 -4.90 -14.75
CA TRP A 214 0.42 -5.47 -15.59
C TRP A 214 -0.16 -4.40 -16.50
N GLU A 215 -0.57 -4.81 -17.70
CA GLU A 215 -1.35 -3.96 -18.59
C GLU A 215 -2.60 -3.45 -17.86
N ASN A 216 -2.97 -2.21 -18.14
CA ASN A 216 -4.08 -1.47 -17.55
C ASN A 216 -3.94 -1.15 -16.05
N TRP A 217 -2.80 -1.48 -15.43
CA TRP A 217 -2.50 -1.04 -14.07
C TRP A 217 -2.38 0.49 -14.02
N LEU A 218 -2.82 1.11 -12.92
CA LEU A 218 -2.72 2.55 -12.71
C LEU A 218 -1.53 2.87 -11.82
N VAL A 219 -0.61 3.68 -12.33
CA VAL A 219 0.59 4.12 -11.63
C VAL A 219 0.48 5.62 -11.37
N VAL A 220 0.73 6.03 -10.15
CA VAL A 220 0.94 7.44 -9.81
C VAL A 220 2.38 7.80 -10.16
N VAL A 221 2.57 8.75 -11.06
CA VAL A 221 3.89 9.12 -11.58
C VAL A 221 4.20 10.57 -11.22
N PRO A 222 5.31 10.87 -10.54
CA PRO A 222 5.81 12.25 -10.41
C PRO A 222 6.00 12.88 -11.78
N TYR A 223 5.53 14.12 -11.96
CA TYR A 223 5.64 14.82 -13.24
C TYR A 223 6.74 15.88 -13.18
N GLN A 224 7.84 15.64 -13.91
CA GLN A 224 9.00 16.52 -13.99
C GLN A 224 9.73 16.75 -12.65
N PHE A 225 9.69 15.78 -11.73
CA PHE A 225 10.46 15.84 -10.49
C PHE A 225 10.83 14.43 -9.97
N GLU A 226 11.87 14.39 -9.14
CA GLU A 226 12.44 13.14 -8.60
C GLU A 226 12.51 13.12 -7.08
N ASP A 227 12.59 14.28 -6.43
CA ASP A 227 12.60 14.37 -4.98
C ASP A 227 11.20 14.13 -4.42
N VAL A 228 11.03 12.94 -3.85
CA VAL A 228 9.77 12.48 -3.23
C VAL A 228 9.89 12.34 -1.72
N ALA A 229 10.94 12.91 -1.13
CA ALA A 229 11.14 12.85 0.31
C ALA A 229 9.97 13.53 1.05
N GLY A 230 9.44 12.86 2.07
CA GLY A 230 8.32 13.38 2.86
C GLY A 230 6.95 13.32 2.19
N LEU A 231 6.84 12.85 0.94
CA LEU A 231 5.54 12.67 0.29
C LEU A 231 4.78 11.45 0.85
N PRO A 232 3.44 11.51 0.90
CA PRO A 232 2.61 10.37 1.30
C PRO A 232 2.69 9.24 0.26
N LEU A 233 2.12 8.09 0.61
CA LEU A 233 1.84 7.04 -0.34
C LEU A 233 0.51 7.32 -1.02
N PHE A 234 0.44 7.14 -2.32
CA PHE A 234 -0.74 7.38 -3.12
C PHE A 234 -1.36 6.06 -3.60
N GLU A 235 -2.68 6.04 -3.58
CA GLU A 235 -3.53 5.09 -4.28
C GLU A 235 -4.39 5.85 -5.30
N VAL A 236 -4.82 5.15 -6.35
CA VAL A 236 -5.69 5.71 -7.38
C VAL A 236 -7.10 5.20 -7.15
N TYR A 237 -8.08 6.11 -7.10
CA TYR A 237 -9.48 5.78 -6.92
C TYR A 237 -10.33 6.33 -8.06
N GLN A 238 -11.30 5.55 -8.54
CA GLN A 238 -12.30 6.02 -9.49
C GLN A 238 -13.56 6.42 -8.75
N VAL A 239 -14.00 7.66 -8.94
CA VAL A 239 -15.28 8.11 -8.39
C VAL A 239 -16.41 7.50 -9.21
N THR A 240 -17.25 6.69 -8.58
CA THR A 240 -18.39 6.02 -9.24
C THR A 240 -19.75 6.54 -8.79
N ALA A 241 -19.78 7.44 -7.80
CA ALA A 241 -21.00 8.03 -7.26
C ALA A 241 -21.21 9.44 -7.81
N ASP A 242 -22.47 9.78 -8.08
CA ASP A 242 -22.87 11.15 -8.40
C ASP A 242 -22.91 12.01 -7.12
N ASP A 243 -22.73 13.32 -7.28
CA ASP A 243 -22.80 14.33 -6.20
C ASP A 243 -21.89 14.06 -4.99
N LEU A 244 -20.77 13.34 -5.21
CA LEU A 244 -19.83 13.02 -4.14
C LEU A 244 -18.80 14.14 -3.95
N SER A 245 -18.76 14.74 -2.76
CA SER A 245 -17.77 15.75 -2.42
C SER A 245 -16.43 15.15 -1.98
N VAL A 246 -15.36 15.96 -2.06
CA VAL A 246 -14.02 15.59 -1.55
C VAL A 246 -14.08 15.16 -0.08
N ALA A 247 -14.72 15.96 0.78
CA ALA A 247 -14.87 15.65 2.19
C ALA A 247 -15.63 14.32 2.44
N ALA A 248 -16.70 14.08 1.68
CA ALA A 248 -17.49 12.86 1.81
C ALA A 248 -16.70 11.60 1.42
N LEU A 249 -15.98 11.66 0.28
CA LEU A 249 -15.14 10.54 -0.15
C LEU A 249 -13.96 10.31 0.80
N ALA A 250 -13.32 11.38 1.29
CA ALA A 250 -12.24 11.28 2.26
C ALA A 250 -12.69 10.59 3.56
N GLN A 251 -13.89 10.94 4.06
CA GLN A 251 -14.49 10.28 5.21
C GLN A 251 -14.78 8.79 4.94
N GLN A 252 -15.32 8.45 3.76
CA GLN A 252 -15.62 7.08 3.37
C GLN A 252 -14.35 6.21 3.30
N LEU A 253 -13.26 6.75 2.77
CA LEU A 253 -11.97 6.07 2.67
C LEU A 253 -11.13 6.15 3.96
N ASN A 254 -11.62 6.87 4.97
CA ASN A 254 -10.92 7.13 6.23
C ASN A 254 -9.52 7.74 6.00
N VAL A 255 -9.47 8.77 5.15
CA VAL A 255 -8.28 9.56 4.82
C VAL A 255 -8.49 11.04 5.18
N ASP A 256 -7.40 11.79 5.21
CA ASP A 256 -7.44 13.24 5.50
C ASP A 256 -8.01 14.00 4.29
N ALA A 257 -9.13 14.70 4.51
CA ALA A 257 -9.81 15.49 3.50
C ALA A 257 -8.95 16.64 2.96
N ALA A 258 -8.14 17.28 3.81
CA ALA A 258 -7.29 18.39 3.42
C ALA A 258 -6.13 17.90 2.53
N LEU A 259 -5.56 16.73 2.83
CA LEU A 259 -4.56 16.11 1.94
C LEU A 259 -5.16 15.71 0.61
N MET A 260 -6.35 15.10 0.63
CA MET A 260 -7.03 14.67 -0.58
C MET A 260 -7.38 15.86 -1.48
N ALA A 261 -7.92 16.94 -0.91
CA ALA A 261 -8.16 18.20 -1.61
C ALA A 261 -6.86 18.78 -2.19
N ARG A 262 -5.81 18.88 -1.37
CA ARG A 262 -4.50 19.42 -1.76
C ARG A 262 -3.90 18.71 -2.97
N TYR A 263 -3.83 17.38 -2.95
CA TYR A 263 -3.15 16.62 -4.01
C TYR A 263 -4.00 16.44 -5.27
N ASN A 264 -5.32 16.61 -5.18
CA ASN A 264 -6.18 16.62 -6.36
C ASN A 264 -6.41 18.03 -6.93
N HIS A 265 -5.89 19.06 -6.27
CA HIS A 265 -6.12 20.47 -6.62
C HIS A 265 -7.61 20.85 -6.65
N LEU A 266 -8.33 20.42 -5.61
CA LEU A 266 -9.77 20.64 -5.45
C LEU A 266 -10.06 21.32 -4.11
N ALA A 267 -11.22 21.96 -3.99
CA ALA A 267 -11.74 22.40 -2.70
C ALA A 267 -12.41 21.25 -1.93
N GLU A 268 -12.42 21.27 -0.60
CA GLU A 268 -13.00 20.17 0.21
C GLU A 268 -14.51 19.97 -0.03
N ASN A 269 -15.22 21.04 -0.40
CA ASN A 269 -16.64 21.03 -0.74
C ASN A 269 -16.91 20.82 -2.24
N GLU A 270 -15.86 20.66 -3.05
CA GLU A 270 -15.99 20.42 -4.48
C GLU A 270 -16.56 19.03 -4.74
N ILE A 271 -17.40 18.93 -5.77
CA ILE A 271 -18.06 17.70 -6.18
C ILE A 271 -17.25 17.07 -7.30
N PHE A 272 -16.91 15.79 -7.15
CA PHE A 272 -16.23 15.03 -8.18
C PHE A 272 -17.16 14.74 -9.36
N ALA A 273 -16.60 14.71 -10.56
CA ALA A 273 -17.31 14.17 -11.71
C ALA A 273 -17.40 12.64 -11.62
N ASN A 274 -18.53 12.08 -12.02
CA ASN A 274 -18.67 10.62 -12.16
C ASN A 274 -17.65 10.09 -13.18
N GLY A 275 -16.91 9.05 -12.79
CA GLY A 275 -15.85 8.42 -13.58
C GLY A 275 -14.48 9.09 -13.44
N GLN A 276 -14.35 10.17 -12.67
CA GLN A 276 -13.09 10.88 -12.44
C GLN A 276 -12.10 10.01 -11.66
N TRP A 277 -10.85 9.98 -12.12
CA TRP A 277 -9.75 9.37 -11.38
C TRP A 277 -9.10 10.38 -10.44
N VAL A 278 -8.91 9.97 -9.19
CA VAL A 278 -8.40 10.84 -8.11
C VAL A 278 -7.27 10.15 -7.34
N LEU A 279 -6.40 10.97 -6.77
CA LEU A 279 -5.31 10.55 -5.90
C LEU A 279 -5.80 10.46 -4.45
N VAL A 280 -5.57 9.32 -3.81
CA VAL A 280 -5.85 9.11 -2.39
C VAL A 280 -4.53 9.04 -1.65
N ALA A 281 -4.28 10.01 -0.77
CA ALA A 281 -3.02 10.13 -0.04
C ALA A 281 -3.09 9.48 1.34
N HIS A 282 -2.10 8.63 1.65
CA HIS A 282 -1.93 7.94 2.92
C HIS A 282 -0.61 8.39 3.58
N MET A 283 -0.72 8.96 4.78
CA MET A 283 0.45 9.33 5.58
C MET A 283 1.28 8.08 5.94
N ARG A 284 2.61 8.22 5.80
CA ARG A 284 3.55 7.18 6.24
C ARG A 284 3.52 7.14 7.77
N ARG A 285 3.24 5.97 8.35
CA ARG A 285 3.32 5.74 9.80
C ARG A 285 4.75 5.48 10.24
#